data_AF-A0A924P5I8-F1
#
_entry.id   AF-A0A924P5I8-F1
#
_cell.length_a   1.000
_cell.length_b   1.000
_cell.length_c   1.000
_cell.angle_alpha   90.00
_cell.angle_beta   90.00
_cell.angle_gamma   90.00
#
_symmetry.space_group_name_H-M   'P 1'
#
loop_
_entity.id
_entity.type
_entity.pdbx_description
1 polymer ?
#
loop_
_entity_poly.entity_id
_entity_poly.type
_entity_poly.pdbx_seq_one_letter_code
_entity_poly.pdbx_strand_id
1 'polypeptide(L)' 'ENVFVHIYGKKETRPGRKMGHITILSKEKQELIHQANRIKQTVRVIAVNNL' A
#
# COMPACT_ATOMS: atom_id res chain seq x y z
N GLU A 1 9.53 12.18 1.68
CA GLU A 1 10.38 11.48 0.69
C GLU A 1 10.88 10.10 1.16
N ASN A 2 10.19 9.40 2.07
CA ASN A 2 10.65 8.11 2.62
C ASN A 2 9.59 7.00 2.57
N VAL A 3 8.73 7.04 1.54
CA VAL A 3 7.67 6.05 1.32
C VAL A 3 7.98 5.33 0.01
N PHE A 4 8.17 4.02 0.08
CA PHE A 4 8.53 3.19 -1.05
C PHE A 4 7.41 2.18 -1.31
N VAL A 5 6.87 2.21 -2.53
CA VAL A 5 5.78 1.31 -2.95
C VAL A 5 6.37 0.18 -3.79
N HIS A 6 6.07 -1.06 -3.43
CA HIS A 6 6.46 -2.23 -4.19
C HIS A 6 5.22 -3.02 -4.60
N ILE A 7 4.92 -3.02 -5.90
CA ILE A 7 3.82 -3.79 -6.50
C ILE A 7 4.40 -5.06 -7.12
N TYR A 8 3.81 -6.22 -6.83
CA TYR A 8 4.35 -7.52 -7.26
C TYR A 8 4.13 -7.87 -8.74
N GLY A 9 3.51 -7.00 -9.53
CA GLY A 9 3.27 -7.25 -10.96
C GLY A 9 2.33 -8.43 -11.28
N LYS A 10 1.47 -8.83 -10.33
CA LYS A 10 0.52 -9.93 -10.55
C LYS A 10 -0.58 -9.49 -11.52
N LYS A 11 -0.81 -10.31 -12.55
CA LYS A 11 -1.80 -10.05 -13.61
C LYS A 11 -3.24 -9.99 -13.10
N GLU A 12 -3.58 -10.81 -12.10
CA GLU A 12 -4.94 -10.91 -11.56
C GLU A 12 -4.97 -10.60 -10.06
N THR A 13 -5.90 -9.72 -9.66
CA THR A 13 -6.29 -9.49 -8.27
C THR A 13 -7.28 -10.55 -7.79
N ARG A 14 -7.19 -10.95 -6.52
CA ARG A 14 -8.20 -11.81 -5.86
C ARG A 14 -8.41 -11.35 -4.41
N PRO A 15 -9.60 -11.53 -3.81
CA PRO A 15 -9.83 -11.20 -2.40
C PRO A 15 -8.79 -11.87 -1.48
N GLY A 16 -8.25 -11.12 -0.52
CA GLY A 16 -7.21 -11.60 0.40
C GLY A 16 -5.81 -11.80 -0.22
N ARG A 17 -5.65 -11.63 -1.54
CA ARG A 17 -4.35 -11.82 -2.19
C ARG A 17 -3.45 -10.60 -1.95
N LYS A 18 -2.23 -10.84 -1.48
CA LYS A 18 -1.20 -9.78 -1.39
C LYS A 18 -0.77 -9.34 -2.78
N MET A 19 -0.92 -8.06 -3.08
CA MET A 19 -0.58 -7.47 -4.39
C MET A 19 0.66 -6.57 -4.34
N GLY A 20 1.17 -6.30 -3.15
CA GLY A 20 2.37 -5.50 -2.93
C GLY A 20 2.58 -5.24 -1.44
N HIS A 21 3.45 -4.29 -1.15
CA HIS A 21 3.63 -3.69 0.16
C HIS A 21 4.15 -2.25 0.02
N ILE A 22 4.07 -1.49 1.10
CA ILE A 22 4.59 -0.14 1.19
C ILE A 22 5.51 -0.09 2.41
N THR A 23 6.72 0.42 2.22
CA THR A 23 7.72 0.61 3.27
C THR A 23 7.82 2.10 3.58
N ILE A 24 7.76 2.44 4.87
CA ILE A 24 7.83 3.82 5.36
C ILE A 24 9.03 3.91 6.29
N LEU A 25 9.94 4.86 6.04
CA LEU A 25 11.05 5.16 6.93
C LEU A 25 10.78 6.51 7.61
N SER A 26 10.82 6.53 8.94
CA SER A 26 10.83 7.77 9.72
C SER A 26 11.73 7.59 10.94
N LYS A 27 12.30 8.70 11.39
CA LYS A 27 13.09 8.77 12.64
C LYS A 27 12.17 8.81 13.86
N GLU A 28 10.92 9.27 13.69
CA GLU A 28 9.96 9.46 14.76
C GLU A 28 8.79 8.47 14.66
N LYS A 29 8.57 7.71 15.73
CA LYS A 29 7.55 6.64 15.76
C LYS A 29 6.13 7.19 15.57
N GLN A 30 5.81 8.34 16.16
CA GLN A 30 4.47 8.93 16.05
C GLN A 30 4.15 9.32 14.61
N GLU A 31 5.12 9.92 13.92
CA GLU A 31 4.99 10.28 12.52
C GLU A 31 4.82 9.02 11.65
N LEU A 32 5.62 7.97 11.91
CA LEU A 32 5.52 6.69 11.19
C LEU A 32 4.12 6.08 11.30
N ILE A 33 3.56 6.04 12.51
CA ILE A 33 2.22 5.51 12.76
C ILE A 33 1.15 6.36 12.07
N HIS A 34 1.27 7.69 12.16
CA HIS A 34 0.34 8.62 11.50
C HIS A 34 0.33 8.41 9.98
N GLN A 35 1.51 8.35 9.35
CA GLN A 35 1.63 8.10 7.92
C GLN A 35 1.11 6.71 7.52
N ALA A 36 1.46 5.67 8.28
CA ALA A 36 1.01 4.30 8.01
C ALA A 36 -0.52 4.18 8.05
N ASN A 37 -1.17 4.81 9.04
CA ASN A 37 -2.63 4.81 9.15
C ASN A 37 -3.30 5.55 7.99
N ARG A 38 -2.78 6.72 7.61
CA ARG A 38 -3.27 7.49 6.47
C ARG A 38 -3.16 6.68 5.17
N ILE A 39 -2.02 6.02 4.93
CA ILE A 39 -1.80 5.18 3.75
C ILE A 39 -2.75 3.98 3.75
N LYS A 40 -2.91 3.30 4.88
CA LYS A 40 -3.83 2.16 5.02
C LYS A 40 -5.28 2.52 4.69
N GLN A 41 -5.71 3.74 5.00
CA GLN A 41 -7.08 4.21 4.72
C GLN A 41 -7.29 4.62 3.26
N THR A 42 -6.24 5.06 2.58
CA THR A 42 -6.31 5.65 1.24
C THR A 42 -5.98 4.66 0.13
N VAL A 43 -5.06 3.72 0.36
CA VAL A 43 -4.64 2.75 -0.64
C VAL A 43 -5.58 1.55 -0.67
N ARG A 44 -6.09 1.24 -1.85
CA ARG A 44 -6.92 0.08 -2.11
C ARG A 44 -6.42 -0.65 -3.35
N VAL A 45 -6.60 -1.96 -3.35
CA VAL A 45 -6.38 -2.78 -4.55
C VAL A 45 -7.75 -3.13 -5.10
N ILE A 46 -8.02 -2.67 -6.32
CA ILE A 46 -9.28 -2.92 -7.02
C ILE A 46 -9.01 -3.77 -8.26
N ALA A 47 -9.98 -4.60 -8.63
CA ALA A 47 -10.00 -5.17 -9.97
C ALA A 47 -10.37 -4.05 -10.95
N VAL A 48 -9.70 -4.01 -12.10
CA VAL A 48 -10.12 -3.12 -13.19
C VAL A 48 -11.35 -3.76 -13.82
N ASN A 49 -12.52 -3.13 -13.66
CA ASN A 49 -13.68 -3.48 -14.47
C ASN A 49 -13.48 -2.82 -15.84
N ASN A 50 -13.18 -3.61 -16.86
CA ASN A 50 -13.09 -3.16 -18.25
C ASN A 50 -14.48 -3.15 -18.93
N LEU A 51 -15.50 -2.61 -18.24
CA LEU A 51 -16.81 -2.34 -18.85
C LEU A 51 -16.80 -0.97 -19.51
#